data_AF-A0A7G2T613-F1
#
_entry.id   AF-A0A7G2T613-F1
#
_cell.length_a   1.000
_cell.length_b   1.000
_cell.length_c   1.000
_cell.angle_alpha   90.00
_cell.angle_beta   90.00
_cell.angle_gamma   90.00
#
_symmetry.space_group_name_H-M   'P 1'
#
loop_
_entity.id
_entity.type
_entity.pdbx_description
1 polymer ?
#
loop_
_entity_poly.entity_id
_entity_poly.type
_entity_poly.pdbx_seq_one_letter_code
_entity_poly.pdbx_strand_id
1 'polypeptide(L)'
;MKSLYFLMLIPLLGVFSCSHNIEDIPEVSQDLETLYFPNEERFNASSNENILIDLNDFKTYAELIAEMDKNACDGRGNILSFTEKNRLLKILVFKNCSKQTLFGCYGRVDLFDFQNDSLRSKFETNVSADLFPSKVRETLDNQINAPYFNKDEIKRILISIDYSSNRKNTSIENLKNTLRLITTTMTKVQEIYQLDIPYYLEIDKTNITPPPPSLFKEF
;
A
#
# COMPACT_ATOMS: atom_id res chain seq x y z
N MET A 1 30.88 -84.88 14.84
CA MET A 1 31.67 -83.70 14.40
C MET A 1 30.70 -82.63 13.94
N LYS A 2 30.91 -81.41 14.41
CA LYS A 2 30.17 -80.19 14.05
C LYS A 2 30.31 -79.92 12.54
N SER A 3 29.30 -79.31 11.93
CA SER A 3 29.42 -77.99 11.30
C SER A 3 28.53 -77.80 10.05
N LEU A 4 27.65 -76.81 10.19
CA LEU A 4 27.22 -75.81 9.21
C LEU A 4 26.49 -76.25 7.92
N TYR A 5 25.16 -76.16 8.01
CA TYR A 5 24.33 -75.56 6.96
C TYR A 5 24.44 -74.03 7.02
N PHE A 6 24.54 -73.38 5.85
CA PHE A 6 23.78 -72.17 5.45
C PHE A 6 24.22 -71.81 4.02
N LEU A 7 23.50 -72.16 2.94
CA LEU A 7 22.33 -71.47 2.36
C LEU A 7 22.50 -69.95 2.22
N MET A 8 22.68 -69.48 0.98
CA MET A 8 21.84 -68.45 0.34
C MET A 8 22.46 -68.00 -1.00
N LEU A 9 21.72 -68.28 -2.08
CA LEU A 9 21.83 -67.61 -3.38
C LEU A 9 21.07 -66.28 -3.31
N ILE A 10 21.74 -65.17 -3.62
CA ILE A 10 21.09 -63.91 -4.02
C ILE A 10 21.85 -63.38 -5.24
N PRO A 11 21.20 -63.16 -6.40
CA PRO A 11 21.81 -62.40 -7.46
C PRO A 11 21.67 -60.90 -7.15
N LEU A 12 22.81 -60.21 -6.99
CA LEU A 12 22.85 -58.76 -6.86
C LEU A 12 22.40 -58.10 -8.17
N LEU A 13 21.19 -57.55 -8.14
CA LEU A 13 20.83 -56.34 -8.88
C LEU A 13 21.64 -55.17 -8.31
N GLY A 14 22.42 -54.49 -9.15
CA GLY A 14 22.94 -53.16 -8.84
C GLY A 14 24.38 -52.95 -9.27
N VAL A 15 24.58 -52.54 -10.52
CA VAL A 15 25.48 -51.44 -10.93
C VAL A 15 25.33 -51.20 -12.45
N PHE A 16 24.24 -50.56 -12.85
CA PHE A 16 24.29 -49.69 -14.01
C PHE A 16 24.47 -48.27 -13.46
N SER A 17 25.72 -47.80 -13.45
CA SER A 17 26.06 -46.39 -13.27
C SER A 17 25.51 -45.61 -14.45
N CYS A 18 24.35 -44.97 -14.26
CA CYS A 18 24.03 -43.74 -14.96
C CYS A 18 24.49 -42.59 -14.06
N SER A 19 25.62 -41.99 -14.40
CA SER A 19 25.98 -40.66 -13.92
C SER A 19 24.97 -39.67 -14.50
N HIS A 20 23.85 -39.47 -13.82
CA HIS A 20 23.09 -38.25 -13.98
C HIS A 20 23.80 -37.19 -13.13
N ASN A 21 24.72 -36.47 -13.77
CA ASN A 21 25.01 -35.11 -13.37
C ASN A 21 23.68 -34.36 -13.55
N ILE A 22 22.89 -34.32 -12.48
CA ILE A 22 21.95 -33.22 -12.31
C ILE A 22 22.88 -32.04 -12.08
N GLU A 23 23.20 -31.32 -13.17
CA GLU A 23 23.51 -29.90 -13.02
C GLU A 23 22.35 -29.36 -12.19
N ASP A 24 22.63 -29.02 -10.94
CA ASP A 24 21.78 -28.12 -10.18
C ASP A 24 21.65 -26.89 -11.08
N ILE A 25 20.54 -26.83 -11.83
CA ILE A 25 20.09 -25.58 -12.43
C ILE A 25 20.00 -24.66 -11.22
N PRO A 26 20.85 -23.63 -11.11
CA PRO A 26 20.72 -22.72 -9.99
C PRO A 26 19.30 -22.19 -10.12
N GLU A 27 18.47 -22.50 -9.13
CA GLU A 27 17.16 -21.92 -9.00
C GLU A 27 17.44 -20.42 -8.98
N VAL A 28 17.24 -19.77 -10.13
CA VAL A 28 17.37 -18.33 -10.26
C VAL A 28 16.24 -17.81 -9.40
N SER A 29 16.53 -17.63 -8.11
CA SER A 29 15.84 -16.71 -7.23
C SER A 29 15.78 -15.42 -8.03
N GLN A 30 14.65 -15.18 -8.70
CA GLN A 30 14.40 -13.89 -9.29
C GLN A 30 14.27 -12.96 -8.08
N ASP A 31 15.36 -12.28 -7.74
CA ASP A 31 15.38 -11.30 -6.68
C ASP A 31 14.21 -10.34 -6.92
N LEU A 32 13.28 -10.38 -5.98
CA LEU A 32 11.99 -9.72 -6.13
C LEU A 32 12.21 -8.21 -6.03
N GLU A 33 11.95 -7.49 -7.11
CA GLU A 33 12.15 -6.03 -7.19
C GLU A 33 11.29 -5.34 -6.13
N THR A 34 11.91 -4.55 -5.24
CA THR A 34 11.17 -3.81 -4.20
C THR A 34 10.91 -2.38 -4.66
N LEU A 35 9.64 -1.97 -4.62
CA LEU A 35 9.20 -0.61 -4.94
C LEU A 35 8.71 0.11 -3.68
N TYR A 36 9.20 1.33 -3.47
CA TYR A 36 8.86 2.17 -2.33
C TYR A 36 7.93 3.30 -2.73
N PHE A 37 6.85 3.49 -1.97
CA PHE A 37 5.87 4.55 -2.18
C PHE A 37 5.77 5.44 -0.94
N PRO A 38 5.82 6.79 -1.09
CA PRO A 38 5.71 7.57 -2.34
C PRO A 38 6.94 7.56 -3.26
N ASN A 39 8.14 7.54 -2.70
CA ASN A 39 9.40 7.19 -3.37
C ASN A 39 10.41 6.79 -2.29
N GLU A 40 11.55 6.20 -2.67
CA GLU A 40 12.54 5.69 -1.71
C GLU A 40 13.12 6.79 -0.81
N GLU A 41 13.40 7.97 -1.36
CA GLU A 41 13.95 9.11 -0.59
C GLU A 41 12.98 9.55 0.52
N ARG A 42 11.71 9.78 0.17
CA ARG A 42 10.65 10.17 1.12
C ARG A 42 10.31 9.06 2.11
N PHE A 43 10.38 7.81 1.65
CA PHE A 43 10.19 6.64 2.50
C PHE A 43 11.26 6.58 3.59
N ASN A 44 12.53 6.81 3.22
CA ASN A 44 13.67 6.81 4.14
C ASN A 44 13.75 8.07 5.02
N ALA A 45 13.17 9.19 4.59
CA ALA A 45 13.07 10.42 5.36
C ALA A 45 12.00 10.39 6.47
N SER A 46 11.19 9.34 6.56
CA SER A 46 10.18 9.18 7.61
C SER A 46 10.84 9.17 9.00
N SER A 47 10.45 10.11 9.87
CA SER A 47 11.06 10.27 11.19
C SER A 47 10.55 9.27 12.24
N ASN A 48 9.51 8.50 11.93
CA ASN A 48 8.91 7.56 12.87
C ASN A 48 9.53 6.17 12.72
N GLU A 49 9.64 5.44 13.82
CA GLU A 49 9.83 4.00 13.77
C GLU A 49 8.61 3.39 13.06
N ASN A 50 8.82 2.76 11.90
CA ASN A 50 7.75 2.21 11.08
C ASN A 50 7.71 0.69 11.19
N ILE A 51 6.52 0.14 11.42
CA ILE A 51 6.30 -1.31 11.46
C ILE A 51 5.89 -1.79 10.07
N LEU A 52 6.58 -2.81 9.57
CA LEU A 52 6.22 -3.50 8.34
C LEU A 52 5.05 -4.45 8.59
N ILE A 53 4.00 -4.33 7.79
CA ILE A 53 2.78 -5.13 7.85
C ILE A 53 2.57 -5.79 6.48
N ASP A 54 2.67 -7.12 6.41
CA ASP A 54 2.30 -7.86 5.21
C ASP A 54 0.76 -7.97 5.12
N LEU A 55 0.17 -7.41 4.08
CA LEU A 55 -1.27 -7.48 3.84
C LEU A 55 -1.75 -8.91 3.55
N ASN A 56 -0.87 -9.87 3.28
CA ASN A 56 -1.25 -11.28 3.15
C ASN A 56 -1.58 -11.95 4.49
N ASP A 57 -1.15 -11.36 5.62
CA ASP A 57 -1.40 -11.90 6.96
C ASP A 57 -2.82 -11.63 7.47
N PHE A 58 -3.58 -10.79 6.77
CA PHE A 58 -4.89 -10.31 7.19
C PHE A 58 -5.98 -10.78 6.23
N LYS A 59 -7.11 -11.23 6.76
CA LYS A 59 -8.28 -11.61 5.94
C LYS A 59 -9.22 -10.43 5.74
N THR A 60 -9.42 -9.63 6.78
CA THR A 60 -10.39 -8.53 6.76
C THR A 60 -9.75 -7.18 7.03
N TYR A 61 -10.33 -6.12 6.47
CA TYR A 61 -9.88 -4.75 6.73
C TYR A 61 -9.93 -4.41 8.22
N ALA A 62 -10.93 -4.90 8.97
CA ALA A 62 -11.03 -4.69 10.40
C ALA A 62 -9.83 -5.23 11.20
N GLU A 63 -9.29 -6.40 10.84
CA GLU A 63 -8.10 -6.97 11.49
C GLU A 63 -6.87 -6.09 11.26
N LEU A 64 -6.67 -5.64 10.01
CA LEU A 64 -5.59 -4.72 9.66
C LEU A 64 -5.69 -3.41 10.45
N ILE A 65 -6.90 -2.83 10.51
CA ILE A 65 -7.10 -1.56 11.22
C ILE A 65 -6.80 -1.68 12.69
N ALA A 66 -7.12 -2.82 13.34
CA ALA A 66 -6.77 -3.04 14.73
C ALA A 66 -5.26 -3.05 14.96
N GLU A 67 -4.49 -3.70 14.08
CA GLU A 67 -3.03 -3.73 14.18
C GLU A 67 -2.42 -2.35 13.92
N MET A 68 -2.87 -1.67 12.87
CA MET A 68 -2.41 -0.32 12.56
C MET A 68 -2.75 0.68 13.68
N ASP A 69 -3.91 0.55 14.32
CA ASP A 69 -4.33 1.41 15.43
C ASP A 69 -3.46 1.22 16.66
N LYS A 70 -3.12 -0.04 16.97
CA LYS A 70 -2.18 -0.39 18.04
C LYS A 70 -0.82 0.28 17.79
N ASN A 71 -0.25 0.12 16.59
CA ASN A 71 1.02 0.75 16.23
C ASN A 71 0.97 2.28 16.35
N ALA A 72 -0.09 2.89 15.82
CA ALA A 72 -0.28 4.35 15.90
C ALA A 72 -0.40 4.85 17.34
N CYS A 73 -1.12 4.13 18.20
CA CYS A 73 -1.25 4.47 19.62
C CYS A 73 0.03 4.23 20.43
N ASP A 74 0.94 3.39 19.94
CA ASP A 74 2.29 3.23 20.48
C ASP A 74 3.28 4.28 19.94
N GLY A 75 2.83 5.23 19.11
CA GLY A 75 3.67 6.27 18.51
C GLY A 75 4.49 5.81 17.30
N ARG A 76 4.13 4.66 16.69
CA ARG A 76 4.84 4.06 15.55
C ARG A 76 4.06 4.25 14.25
N GLY A 77 4.77 4.36 13.14
CA GLY A 77 4.19 4.41 11.79
C GLY A 77 3.94 3.02 11.21
N ASN A 78 3.29 2.98 10.04
CA ASN A 78 2.93 1.72 9.38
C ASN A 78 3.45 1.72 7.93
N ILE A 79 4.05 0.60 7.53
CA ILE A 79 4.38 0.31 6.13
C ILE A 79 3.53 -0.89 5.74
N LEU A 80 2.67 -0.72 4.76
CA LEU A 80 1.93 -1.83 4.18
C LEU A 80 2.76 -2.47 3.07
N SER A 81 2.84 -3.80 3.07
CA SER A 81 3.52 -4.52 2.00
C SER A 81 2.68 -5.64 1.43
N PHE A 82 2.85 -5.88 0.13
CA PHE A 82 2.33 -7.05 -0.55
C PHE A 82 3.05 -7.23 -1.89
N THR A 83 3.09 -8.47 -2.37
CA THR A 83 3.64 -8.80 -3.68
C THR A 83 2.61 -8.56 -4.78
N GLU A 84 3.01 -7.86 -5.83
CA GLU A 84 2.27 -7.70 -7.06
C GLU A 84 3.13 -8.21 -8.23
N LYS A 85 2.71 -9.32 -8.84
CA LYS A 85 3.51 -10.03 -9.85
C LYS A 85 4.89 -10.39 -9.25
N ASN A 86 5.99 -9.89 -9.82
CA ASN A 86 7.36 -10.12 -9.35
C ASN A 86 7.93 -8.89 -8.61
N ARG A 87 7.07 -8.10 -7.96
CA ARG A 87 7.46 -6.87 -7.26
C ARG A 87 6.91 -6.82 -5.85
N LEU A 88 7.74 -6.50 -4.87
CA LEU A 88 7.30 -6.22 -3.50
C LEU A 88 6.99 -4.74 -3.41
N LEU A 89 5.74 -4.40 -3.13
CA LEU A 89 5.35 -3.02 -2.87
C LEU A 89 5.53 -2.75 -1.38
N LYS A 90 6.21 -1.66 -1.03
CA LYS A 90 6.27 -1.11 0.33
C LYS A 90 5.68 0.28 0.31
N ILE A 91 4.59 0.47 1.03
CA ILE A 91 3.77 1.67 0.96
C ILE A 91 3.74 2.29 2.35
N LEU A 92 4.36 3.46 2.49
CA LEU A 92 4.28 4.23 3.71
C LEU A 92 2.86 4.80 3.85
N VAL A 93 2.21 4.50 4.97
CA VAL A 93 0.86 4.99 5.28
C VAL A 93 0.82 5.53 6.70
N PHE A 94 -0.12 6.43 6.96
CA PHE A 94 -0.38 6.89 8.32
C PHE A 94 -1.80 6.56 8.75
N LYS A 95 -1.93 6.27 10.04
CA LYS A 95 -3.19 6.11 10.75
C LYS A 95 -3.06 6.89 12.05
N ASN A 96 -4.09 7.65 12.39
CA ASN A 96 -4.13 8.32 13.68
C ASN A 96 -4.60 7.33 14.76
N CYS A 97 -4.01 7.42 15.95
CA CYS A 97 -4.44 6.65 17.10
C CYS A 97 -5.91 6.96 17.43
N SER A 98 -6.77 5.95 17.45
CA SER A 98 -8.20 6.09 17.74
C SER A 98 -8.51 6.69 19.12
N LYS A 99 -7.58 6.56 20.08
CA LYS A 99 -7.70 7.12 21.43
C LYS A 99 -7.41 8.61 21.50
N GLN A 100 -6.87 9.21 20.44
CA GLN A 100 -6.61 10.64 20.37
C GLN A 100 -7.71 11.33 19.56
N THR A 101 -8.32 12.37 20.13
CA THR A 101 -9.25 13.23 19.39
C THR A 101 -8.44 14.34 18.73
N LEU A 102 -8.06 14.13 17.47
CA LEU A 102 -7.35 15.12 16.67
C LEU A 102 -8.30 15.76 15.66
N PHE A 103 -8.29 17.09 15.59
CA PHE A 103 -8.89 17.82 14.49
C PHE A 103 -7.83 17.98 13.40
N GLY A 104 -8.00 17.23 12.31
CA GLY A 104 -7.14 17.35 11.14
C GLY A 104 -7.47 18.61 10.35
N CYS A 105 -6.67 19.65 10.47
CA CYS A 105 -6.72 20.80 9.56
C CYS A 105 -5.91 20.48 8.29
N TYR A 106 -6.54 19.83 7.32
CA TYR A 106 -5.94 19.54 6.01
C TYR A 106 -5.88 20.79 5.09
N GLY A 107 -5.72 21.97 5.66
CA GLY A 107 -5.52 23.19 4.87
C GLY A 107 -4.20 23.05 4.11
N ARG A 108 -4.23 23.22 2.78
CA ARG A 108 -3.09 23.15 1.84
C ARG A 108 -2.76 21.79 1.23
N VAL A 109 -3.68 20.84 1.24
CA VAL A 109 -3.56 19.62 0.42
C VAL A 109 -4.71 19.53 -0.58
N ASP A 110 -4.45 18.91 -1.72
CA ASP A 110 -5.52 18.43 -2.59
C ASP A 110 -5.93 17.04 -2.09
N LEU A 111 -7.19 16.90 -1.68
CA LEU A 111 -7.71 15.71 -1.02
C LEU A 111 -8.48 14.82 -2.00
N PHE A 112 -8.09 13.54 -2.05
CA PHE A 112 -8.86 12.47 -2.67
C PHE A 112 -9.31 11.49 -1.58
N ASP A 113 -10.63 11.33 -1.42
CA ASP A 113 -11.22 10.51 -0.35
C ASP A 113 -11.86 9.26 -0.97
N PHE A 114 -11.22 8.11 -0.81
CA PHE A 114 -11.74 6.81 -1.20
C PHE A 114 -12.67 6.29 -0.10
N GLN A 115 -13.92 6.02 -0.46
CA GLN A 115 -14.90 5.39 0.41
C GLN A 115 -15.35 4.07 -0.20
N ASN A 116 -14.97 2.98 0.45
CA ASN A 116 -15.08 1.63 -0.08
C ASN A 116 -14.34 1.48 -1.42
N ASP A 117 -15.06 1.30 -2.52
CA ASP A 117 -14.50 1.19 -3.88
C ASP A 117 -14.86 2.41 -4.74
N SER A 118 -15.20 3.52 -4.09
CA SER A 118 -15.63 4.76 -4.74
C SER A 118 -14.76 5.94 -4.34
N LEU A 119 -14.65 6.92 -5.22
CA LEU A 119 -14.00 8.18 -4.93
C LEU A 119 -15.08 9.22 -4.56
N ARG A 120 -14.91 9.91 -3.44
CA ARG A 120 -15.84 10.95 -3.01
C ARG A 120 -15.57 12.24 -3.78
N SER A 121 -16.61 12.75 -4.43
CA SER A 121 -16.62 13.98 -5.21
C SER A 121 -17.40 15.06 -4.45
N LYS A 122 -16.79 16.24 -4.30
CA LYS A 122 -17.38 17.39 -3.58
C LYS A 122 -17.90 17.05 -2.18
N PHE A 123 -17.26 16.12 -1.49
CA PHE A 123 -17.66 15.66 -0.14
C PHE A 123 -19.07 15.08 -0.01
N GLU A 124 -19.79 14.82 -1.10
CA GLU A 124 -21.22 14.44 -1.02
C GLU A 124 -21.58 13.27 -1.94
N THR A 125 -20.88 13.11 -3.06
CA THR A 125 -21.26 12.14 -4.10
C THR A 125 -20.17 11.11 -4.32
N ASN A 126 -20.52 9.84 -4.24
CA ASN A 126 -19.60 8.74 -4.57
C ASN A 126 -19.58 8.54 -6.08
N VAL A 127 -18.40 8.61 -6.68
CA VAL A 127 -18.16 8.34 -8.11
C VAL A 127 -17.21 7.15 -8.27
N SER A 128 -17.07 6.62 -9.48
CA SER A 128 -16.14 5.50 -9.72
C SER A 128 -14.71 5.85 -9.31
N ALA A 129 -14.05 4.91 -8.63
CA ALA A 129 -12.61 4.99 -8.35
C ALA A 129 -11.77 5.10 -9.63
N ASP A 130 -12.26 4.60 -10.77
CA ASP A 130 -11.58 4.71 -12.07
C ASP A 130 -11.39 6.15 -12.56
N LEU A 131 -12.10 7.11 -11.96
CA LEU A 131 -11.90 8.53 -12.22
C LEU A 131 -10.70 9.11 -11.48
N PHE A 132 -10.08 8.37 -10.55
CA PHE A 132 -8.93 8.85 -9.79
C PHE A 132 -7.78 9.34 -10.69
N PRO A 133 -7.33 8.61 -11.74
CA PRO A 133 -6.25 9.08 -12.61
C PRO A 133 -6.58 10.39 -13.32
N SER A 134 -7.80 10.56 -13.83
CA SER A 134 -8.18 11.79 -14.53
C SER A 134 -8.32 12.97 -13.56
N LYS A 135 -8.88 12.75 -12.36
CA LYS A 135 -9.00 13.80 -11.35
C LYS A 135 -7.67 14.26 -10.76
N VAL A 136 -6.71 13.35 -10.58
CA VAL A 136 -5.35 13.72 -10.17
C VAL A 136 -4.71 14.60 -11.24
N ARG A 137 -4.82 14.23 -12.52
CA ARG A 137 -4.30 15.05 -13.63
C ARG A 137 -4.97 16.41 -13.70
N GLU A 138 -6.30 16.47 -13.64
CA GLU A 138 -7.04 17.74 -13.62
C GLU A 138 -6.57 18.66 -12.49
N THR A 139 -6.37 18.10 -11.30
CA THR A 139 -5.88 18.84 -10.13
C THR A 139 -4.48 19.39 -10.37
N LEU A 140 -3.56 18.58 -10.90
CA LEU A 140 -2.19 18.99 -11.19
C LEU A 140 -2.12 19.99 -12.35
N ASP A 141 -2.91 19.79 -13.41
CA ASP A 141 -3.02 20.74 -14.52
C ASP A 141 -3.48 22.11 -14.02
N ASN A 142 -4.46 22.15 -13.10
CA ASN A 142 -4.91 23.40 -12.49
C ASN A 142 -3.80 24.09 -11.66
N GLN A 143 -2.96 23.31 -10.97
CA GLN A 143 -1.82 23.87 -10.23
C GLN A 143 -0.71 24.37 -11.15
N ILE A 144 -0.33 23.57 -12.15
CA ILE A 144 0.79 23.85 -13.07
C ILE A 144 0.47 25.04 -13.98
N ASN A 145 -0.79 25.16 -14.41
CA ASN A 145 -1.24 26.28 -15.23
C ASN A 145 -1.63 27.52 -14.41
N ALA A 146 -1.50 27.49 -13.08
CA ALA A 146 -1.79 28.65 -12.25
C ALA A 146 -0.78 29.78 -12.52
N PRO A 147 -1.21 31.05 -12.48
CA PRO A 147 -0.28 32.17 -12.50
C PRO A 147 0.76 32.03 -11.38
N TYR A 148 2.03 32.27 -11.70
CA TYR A 148 3.15 32.16 -10.76
C TYR A 148 3.44 30.75 -10.21
N PHE A 149 3.08 29.70 -10.96
CA PHE A 149 3.46 28.33 -10.60
C PHE A 149 4.97 28.21 -10.33
N ASN A 150 5.29 27.63 -9.17
CA ASN A 150 6.63 27.21 -8.79
C ASN A 150 6.58 25.71 -8.48
N LYS A 151 7.45 24.93 -9.15
CA LYS A 151 7.55 23.49 -8.95
C LYS A 151 7.85 23.11 -7.50
N ASP A 152 8.60 23.95 -6.78
CA ASP A 152 8.99 23.70 -5.39
C ASP A 152 7.83 23.98 -4.41
N GLU A 153 6.76 24.62 -4.90
CA GLU A 153 5.55 24.96 -4.13
C GLU A 153 4.33 24.14 -4.53
N ILE A 154 4.52 23.06 -5.30
CA ILE A 154 3.43 22.15 -5.65
C ILE A 154 2.70 21.68 -4.40
N LYS A 155 1.37 21.79 -4.41
CA LYS A 155 0.57 21.37 -3.26
C LYS A 155 0.68 19.88 -3.09
N ARG A 156 0.73 19.47 -1.82
CA ARG A 156 0.73 18.07 -1.42
C ARG A 156 -0.61 17.44 -1.75
N ILE A 157 -0.59 16.18 -2.16
CA ILE A 157 -1.80 15.38 -2.30
C ILE A 157 -2.01 14.55 -1.03
N LEU A 158 -3.22 14.58 -0.49
CA LEU A 158 -3.65 13.66 0.55
C LEU A 158 -4.64 12.67 -0.04
N ILE A 159 -4.35 11.39 0.10
CA ILE A 159 -5.24 10.32 -0.33
C ILE A 159 -5.72 9.60 0.93
N SER A 160 -7.00 9.78 1.25
CA SER A 160 -7.69 9.10 2.35
C SER A 160 -8.36 7.84 1.84
N ILE A 161 -8.26 6.73 2.57
CA ILE A 161 -8.94 5.48 2.26
C ILE A 161 -9.72 5.03 3.50
N ASP A 162 -11.04 4.97 3.37
CA ASP A 162 -11.94 4.56 4.44
C ASP A 162 -12.99 3.53 3.96
N TYR A 163 -13.10 2.43 4.70
CA TYR A 163 -14.12 1.39 4.52
C TYR A 163 -15.10 1.33 5.71
N SER A 164 -15.28 2.45 6.43
CA SER A 164 -16.01 2.57 7.70
C SER A 164 -17.40 1.93 7.73
N SER A 165 -18.15 2.00 6.63
CA SER A 165 -19.50 1.41 6.55
C SER A 165 -19.52 -0.13 6.59
N ASN A 166 -18.40 -0.82 6.31
CA ASN A 166 -18.39 -2.28 6.17
C ASN A 166 -17.09 -2.97 6.58
N ARG A 167 -16.28 -2.37 7.46
CA ARG A 167 -14.90 -2.83 7.81
C ARG A 167 -14.78 -4.34 8.06
N LYS A 168 -15.78 -4.95 8.72
CA LYS A 168 -15.79 -6.38 9.07
C LYS A 168 -15.96 -7.31 7.87
N ASN A 169 -16.65 -6.86 6.82
CA ASN A 169 -16.91 -7.67 5.63
C ASN A 169 -16.07 -7.23 4.42
N THR A 170 -15.34 -6.11 4.54
CA THR A 170 -14.40 -5.67 3.52
C THR A 170 -13.17 -6.58 3.52
N SER A 171 -12.91 -7.23 2.38
CA SER A 171 -11.70 -8.01 2.15
C SER A 171 -10.47 -7.12 2.05
N ILE A 172 -9.33 -7.60 2.53
CA ILE A 172 -8.04 -6.93 2.31
C ILE A 172 -7.72 -6.78 0.82
N GLU A 173 -8.27 -7.63 -0.04
CA GLU A 173 -8.06 -7.51 -1.48
C GLU A 173 -8.66 -6.24 -2.07
N ASN A 174 -9.74 -5.70 -1.51
CA ASN A 174 -10.27 -4.39 -1.88
C ASN A 174 -9.24 -3.30 -1.61
N LEU A 175 -8.60 -3.33 -0.43
CA LEU A 175 -7.55 -2.38 -0.09
C LEU A 175 -6.35 -2.53 -1.04
N LYS A 176 -5.90 -3.76 -1.33
CA LYS A 176 -4.80 -3.99 -2.29
C LYS A 176 -5.14 -3.43 -3.67
N ASN A 177 -6.37 -3.60 -4.15
CA ASN A 177 -6.83 -3.02 -5.42
C ASN A 177 -6.76 -1.48 -5.41
N THR A 178 -7.24 -0.85 -4.34
CA THR A 178 -7.16 0.62 -4.19
C THR A 178 -5.72 1.10 -4.13
N LEU A 179 -4.85 0.42 -3.37
CA LEU A 179 -3.43 0.75 -3.28
C LEU A 179 -2.73 0.59 -4.65
N ARG A 180 -3.02 -0.47 -5.40
CA ARG A 180 -2.50 -0.67 -6.78
C ARG A 180 -2.92 0.46 -7.70
N LEU A 181 -4.19 0.86 -7.67
CA LEU A 181 -4.71 1.97 -8.46
C LEU A 181 -3.95 3.25 -8.13
N ILE A 182 -3.78 3.55 -6.83
CA ILE A 182 -3.10 4.76 -6.38
C ILE A 182 -1.63 4.76 -6.78
N THR A 183 -0.87 3.73 -6.43
CA THR A 183 0.58 3.68 -6.69
C THR A 183 0.88 3.71 -8.19
N THR A 184 0.12 2.96 -9.00
CA THR A 184 0.23 2.99 -10.46
C THR A 184 -0.09 4.37 -11.02
N THR A 185 -1.13 5.03 -10.50
CA THR A 185 -1.53 6.36 -10.95
C THR A 185 -0.47 7.40 -10.62
N MET A 186 -0.02 7.44 -9.36
CA MET A 186 0.98 8.41 -8.91
C MET A 186 2.30 8.25 -9.64
N THR A 187 2.75 7.00 -9.86
CA THR A 187 3.96 6.72 -10.66
C THR A 187 3.83 7.31 -12.06
N LYS A 188 2.76 6.96 -12.79
CA LYS A 188 2.52 7.45 -14.16
C LYS A 188 2.42 8.96 -14.23
N VAL A 189 1.76 9.58 -13.26
CA VAL A 189 1.57 11.03 -13.21
C VAL A 189 2.90 11.72 -12.97
N GLN A 190 3.71 11.27 -12.01
CA GLN A 190 5.05 11.82 -11.78
C GLN A 190 5.95 11.69 -13.02
N GLU A 191 5.89 10.58 -13.74
CA GLU A 191 6.60 10.38 -15.01
C GLU A 191 6.15 11.36 -16.10
N ILE A 192 4.82 11.54 -16.27
CA ILE A 192 4.24 12.43 -17.30
C ILE A 192 4.65 13.89 -17.06
N TYR A 193 4.52 14.37 -15.82
CA TYR A 193 4.84 15.76 -15.50
C TYR A 193 6.32 15.99 -15.23
N GLN A 194 7.13 14.93 -15.05
CA GLN A 194 8.53 15.00 -14.64
C GLN A 194 8.71 15.80 -13.33
N LEU A 195 7.79 15.60 -12.40
CA LEU A 195 7.76 16.27 -11.10
C LEU A 195 7.72 15.24 -9.97
N ASP A 196 8.47 15.50 -8.90
CA ASP A 196 8.30 14.77 -7.64
C ASP A 196 7.10 15.34 -6.89
N ILE A 197 5.96 14.67 -7.01
CA ILE A 197 4.69 15.14 -6.45
C ILE A 197 4.57 14.58 -5.03
N PRO A 198 4.62 15.42 -3.98
CA PRO A 198 4.54 14.95 -2.62
C PRO A 198 3.11 14.47 -2.31
N TYR A 199 2.97 13.20 -1.93
CA TYR A 199 1.67 12.66 -1.52
C TYR A 199 1.75 11.80 -0.26
N TYR A 200 0.61 11.72 0.45
CA TYR A 200 0.47 10.95 1.68
C TYR A 200 -0.77 10.05 1.60
N LEU A 201 -0.69 8.89 2.25
CA LEU A 201 -1.76 7.91 2.31
C LEU A 201 -2.28 7.78 3.76
N GLU A 202 -3.51 8.21 3.98
CA GLU A 202 -4.23 8.03 5.25
C GLU A 202 -5.12 6.80 5.16
N ILE A 203 -4.99 5.89 6.12
CA ILE A 203 -5.85 4.71 6.22
C ILE A 203 -6.77 4.85 7.42
N ASP A 204 -8.05 4.61 7.21
CA ASP A 204 -9.05 4.53 8.25
C ASP A 204 -9.14 5.83 9.06
N LYS A 205 -9.49 6.91 8.36
CA LYS A 205 -9.58 8.26 8.92
C LYS A 205 -10.47 8.26 10.16
N THR A 206 -9.87 8.61 11.30
CA THR A 206 -10.57 8.77 12.59
C THR A 206 -10.93 10.23 12.87
N ASN A 207 -10.38 11.17 12.10
CA ASN A 207 -10.60 12.60 12.28
C ASN A 207 -11.90 13.06 11.64
N ILE A 208 -12.67 13.88 12.36
CA ILE A 208 -13.83 14.57 11.81
C ILE A 208 -13.31 15.68 10.90
N THR A 209 -13.59 15.61 9.60
CA THR A 209 -13.38 16.78 8.73
C THR A 209 -14.35 17.87 9.20
N PRO A 210 -13.88 19.07 9.57
CA PRO A 210 -14.79 20.12 9.98
C PRO A 210 -15.80 20.37 8.85
N PRO A 211 -17.08 20.63 9.17
CA PRO A 211 -18.07 20.93 8.16
C PRO A 211 -17.59 22.13 7.32
N PRO A 212 -17.90 22.17 6.01
CA PRO A 212 -17.58 23.34 5.20
C PRO A 212 -18.15 24.60 5.87
N PRO A 213 -17.45 25.75 5.81
CA PRO A 213 -17.95 26.99 6.38
C PRO A 213 -19.37 27.24 5.85
N SER A 214 -20.30 27.53 6.76
CA SER A 214 -21.63 27.99 6.40
C SER A 214 -21.52 29.18 5.44
N LEU A 215 -22.16 29.09 4.26
CA LEU A 215 -22.28 30.21 3.33
C LEU A 215 -23.16 31.35 3.87
N PHE A 216 -23.80 31.15 5.02
CA PHE A 216 -24.52 32.22 5.71
C PHE A 216 -23.53 33.00 6.57
N LYS A 217 -23.19 34.20 6.09
CA LYS A 217 -22.83 35.30 6.99
C LYS A 217 -23.99 35.48 7.95
N GLU A 218 -23.80 35.10 9.21
CA GLU A 218 -24.62 35.65 10.28
C GLU A 218 -24.39 37.17 10.25
N PHE A 219 -25.45 37.89 9.94
CA PHE A 219 -25.56 39.34 10.07
C PHE A 219 -25.97 39.69 11.49
#